data_AF-B2WVR3-F1
#
_entry.id   AF-B2WVR3-F1
#
_cell.length_a   1.000
_cell.length_b   1.000
_cell.length_c   1.000
_cell.angle_alpha   90.00
_cell.angle_beta   90.00
_cell.angle_gamma   90.00
#
_symmetry.space_group_name_H-M   'P 1'
#
loop_
_entity.id
_entity.type
_entity.pdbx_description
1 polymer ?
#
loop_
_entity_poly.entity_id
_entity_poly.type
_entity_poly.pdbx_seq_one_letter_code
_entity_poly.pdbx_strand_id
1 'polypeptide(L)'
;FYWWSHYPINFVTPSIMLPGALMLDITLYLTRNWLVTALVGGGFFGLFFYPGNWVIFGPTHLPVVVEGVLLSMADYMGHLYIRTGTPEYVRLIEQGSLRTFGGHTTVIAAFFAAFVSMLMFVVWWYLGKVYCTAFFYVKGKRGRMK
;
A
#
# COMPACT_ATOMS: atom_id res chain seq x y z
N PHE A 1 -5.79 -0.22 18.45
CA PHE A 1 -6.68 -1.35 18.13
C PHE A 1 -6.67 -2.43 19.20
N TYR A 2 -5.57 -3.16 19.40
CA TYR A 2 -5.52 -4.25 20.40
C TYR A 2 -5.74 -3.78 21.85
N TRP A 3 -4.95 -2.81 22.33
CA TRP A 3 -4.95 -2.42 23.75
C TRP A 3 -6.24 -1.78 24.27
N TRP A 4 -7.00 -1.08 23.42
CA TRP A 4 -8.19 -0.33 23.83
C TRP A 4 -9.50 -0.97 23.36
N SER A 5 -9.47 -1.74 22.28
CA SER A 5 -10.68 -2.30 21.65
C SER A 5 -10.59 -3.81 21.45
N HIS A 6 -9.55 -4.46 21.99
CA HIS A 6 -9.36 -5.91 22.04
C HIS A 6 -9.42 -6.66 20.69
N TYR A 7 -9.18 -5.97 19.57
CA TYR A 7 -9.03 -6.63 18.27
C TYR A 7 -7.68 -7.35 18.16
N PRO A 8 -7.65 -8.62 17.75
CA PRO A 8 -6.41 -9.41 17.70
C PRO A 8 -5.41 -8.79 16.72
N ILE A 9 -4.13 -8.86 17.06
CA ILE A 9 -3.06 -8.21 16.28
C ILE A 9 -3.04 -8.71 14.84
N ASN A 10 -3.21 -10.03 14.63
CA ASN A 10 -3.24 -10.66 13.30
C ASN A 10 -4.38 -10.16 12.39
N PHE A 11 -5.41 -9.51 12.95
CA PHE A 11 -6.51 -8.92 12.18
C PHE A 11 -6.25 -7.44 11.83
N VAL A 12 -5.46 -6.75 12.64
CA VAL A 12 -5.18 -5.31 12.50
C VAL A 12 -3.72 -5.05 12.12
N THR A 13 -3.03 -6.04 11.57
CA THR A 13 -1.66 -5.91 11.07
C THR A 13 -1.62 -4.90 9.93
N PRO A 14 -0.68 -3.93 9.96
CA PRO A 14 -0.53 -2.97 8.86
C PRO A 14 0.11 -3.64 7.65
N SER A 15 -0.14 -3.09 6.46
CA SER A 15 0.62 -3.44 5.26
C SER A 15 2.06 -2.95 5.34
N ILE A 16 2.99 -3.66 4.71
CA ILE A 16 4.38 -3.24 4.58
C ILE A 16 4.63 -2.49 3.26
N MET A 17 5.35 -1.38 3.36
CA MET A 17 5.81 -0.60 2.20
C MET A 17 7.34 -0.59 2.07
N LEU A 18 8.03 -1.24 3.01
CA LEU A 18 9.49 -1.26 3.12
C LEU A 18 10.19 -1.79 1.86
N PRO A 19 9.79 -2.92 1.24
CA PRO A 19 10.48 -3.41 0.04
C PRO A 19 10.41 -2.42 -1.14
N GLY A 20 9.24 -1.79 -1.34
CA GLY A 20 9.06 -0.77 -2.36
C GLY A 20 9.87 0.49 -2.08
N ALA A 21 9.86 0.97 -0.83
CA ALA A 21 10.62 2.15 -0.41
C ALA A 21 12.13 1.96 -0.58
N LEU A 22 12.66 0.79 -0.20
CA LEU A 22 14.07 0.47 -0.39
C LEU A 22 14.49 0.50 -1.86
N MET A 23 13.67 -0.05 -2.76
CA MET A 23 13.94 0.03 -4.20
C MET A 23 13.94 1.47 -4.71
N LEU A 24 13.02 2.29 -4.21
CA LEU A 24 12.96 3.71 -4.55
C LEU A 24 14.26 4.42 -4.12
N ASP A 25 14.69 4.25 -2.87
CA ASP A 25 15.92 4.87 -2.37
C ASP A 25 17.17 4.36 -3.08
N ILE A 26 17.28 3.05 -3.35
CA ILE A 26 18.41 2.45 -4.09
C ILE A 26 18.47 3.02 -5.51
N THR A 27 17.34 3.11 -6.21
CA THR A 27 17.34 3.66 -7.58
C THR A 27 17.73 5.13 -7.60
N LEU A 28 17.27 5.94 -6.64
CA LEU A 28 17.71 7.33 -6.50
C LEU A 28 19.19 7.44 -6.15
N TYR A 29 19.68 6.60 -5.25
CA TYR A 29 21.08 6.62 -4.82
C TYR A 29 22.04 6.25 -5.95
N LEU A 30 21.71 5.21 -6.73
CA LEU A 30 22.56 4.71 -7.82
C LEU A 30 22.50 5.63 -9.05
N THR A 31 21.31 6.06 -9.46
CA THR A 31 21.16 6.83 -10.70
C THR A 31 21.34 8.32 -10.51
N ARG A 32 21.17 8.83 -9.28
CA ARG A 32 21.18 10.25 -8.91
C ARG A 32 20.26 11.11 -9.80
N ASN A 33 19.28 10.49 -10.44
CA ASN A 33 18.40 11.13 -11.40
C ASN A 33 16.95 10.88 -11.03
N TRP A 34 16.27 11.97 -10.67
CA TRP A 34 14.88 11.94 -10.24
C TRP A 34 13.91 11.39 -11.30
N LEU A 35 14.17 11.59 -12.60
CA LEU A 35 13.34 11.04 -13.68
C LEU A 35 13.46 9.51 -13.75
N VAL A 36 14.67 8.98 -13.60
CA VAL A 36 14.90 7.54 -13.62
C VAL A 36 14.31 6.90 -12.35
N THR A 37 14.43 7.57 -11.20
CA THR A 37 13.75 7.15 -9.97
C THR A 37 12.23 7.16 -10.12
N ALA A 38 11.65 8.15 -10.80
CA ALA A 38 10.20 8.21 -11.03
C ALA A 38 9.71 6.99 -11.82
N LEU A 39 10.39 6.66 -12.92
CA LEU A 39 10.00 5.56 -13.80
C LEU A 39 10.31 4.19 -13.18
N VAL A 40 11.55 3.99 -12.75
CA VAL A 40 12.05 2.69 -12.29
C VAL A 40 11.72 2.47 -10.82
N GLY A 41 12.10 3.42 -9.95
CA GLY A 41 11.83 3.34 -8.51
C GLY A 41 10.34 3.42 -8.20
N GLY A 42 9.62 4.34 -8.81
CA GLY A 42 8.16 4.44 -8.71
C GLY A 42 7.45 3.20 -9.24
N GLY A 43 7.92 2.63 -10.36
CA GLY A 43 7.38 1.37 -10.89
C GLY A 43 7.57 0.19 -9.94
N PHE A 44 8.78 -0.02 -9.42
CA PHE A 44 9.06 -1.08 -8.45
C PHE A 44 8.29 -0.89 -7.13
N PHE A 45 8.05 0.35 -6.72
CA PHE A 45 7.28 0.65 -5.52
C PHE A 45 5.86 0.05 -5.58
N GLY A 46 5.15 0.24 -6.69
CA GLY A 46 3.81 -0.34 -6.87
C GLY A 46 3.86 -1.86 -7.06
N LEU A 47 4.84 -2.35 -7.82
CA LEU A 47 4.95 -3.77 -8.17
C LEU A 47 5.30 -4.67 -6.98
N PHE A 48 6.17 -4.20 -6.06
CA PHE A 48 6.57 -4.97 -4.87
C PHE A 48 5.60 -4.86 -3.69
N PHE A 49 4.54 -4.06 -3.80
CA PHE A 49 3.55 -3.94 -2.74
C PHE A 49 2.88 -5.30 -2.44
N TYR A 50 2.30 -5.96 -3.45
CA TYR A 50 1.60 -7.23 -3.23
C TYR A 50 2.54 -8.38 -2.83
N PRO A 51 3.67 -8.63 -3.53
CA PRO A 51 4.63 -9.68 -3.15
C PRO A 51 5.24 -9.47 -1.76
N GLY A 52 5.55 -8.23 -1.38
CA GLY A 52 6.09 -7.93 -0.05
C GLY A 52 5.08 -8.26 1.06
N ASN A 53 3.82 -7.91 0.84
CA ASN A 53 2.75 -8.15 1.81
C ASN A 53 2.31 -9.62 1.90
N TRP A 54 2.57 -10.43 0.87
CA TRP A 54 2.20 -11.84 0.84
C TRP A 54 2.79 -12.66 1.99
N VAL A 55 4.00 -12.32 2.47
CA VAL A 55 4.63 -13.02 3.60
C VAL A 55 3.81 -12.91 4.88
N ILE A 56 3.10 -11.81 5.07
CA ILE A 56 2.29 -11.55 6.28
C ILE A 56 0.86 -12.03 6.08
N PHE A 57 0.25 -11.72 4.92
CA PHE A 57 -1.16 -11.99 4.69
C PHE A 57 -1.45 -13.33 4.02
N GLY A 58 -0.46 -13.99 3.40
CA GLY A 58 -0.60 -15.29 2.74
C GLY A 58 -1.33 -16.34 3.61
N PRO A 59 -0.96 -16.53 4.90
CA PRO A 59 -1.67 -17.45 5.79
C PRO A 59 -3.15 -17.11 6.02
N THR A 60 -3.56 -15.84 5.87
CA THR A 60 -4.95 -15.42 6.05
C THR A 60 -5.85 -15.76 4.85
N HIS A 61 -5.25 -16.15 3.71
CA HIS A 61 -5.98 -16.62 2.53
C HIS A 61 -6.32 -18.11 2.58
N LEU A 62 -5.96 -18.82 3.64
CA LEU A 62 -6.29 -20.24 3.77
C LEU A 62 -7.82 -20.46 3.83
N PRO A 63 -8.35 -21.45 3.10
CA PRO A 63 -9.78 -21.77 3.14
C PRO A 63 -10.16 -22.43 4.46
N VAL A 64 -11.27 -21.97 5.05
CA VAL A 64 -11.90 -22.53 6.24
C VAL A 64 -13.37 -22.75 5.93
N VAL A 65 -13.90 -23.92 6.31
CA VAL A 65 -15.32 -24.23 6.19
C VAL A 65 -15.99 -23.99 7.53
N VAL A 66 -16.91 -23.04 7.58
CA VAL A 66 -17.68 -22.69 8.79
C VAL A 66 -19.15 -22.78 8.42
N GLU A 67 -19.91 -23.57 9.19
CA GLU A 67 -21.36 -23.75 8.97
C GLU A 67 -21.73 -24.16 7.53
N GLY A 68 -20.85 -24.90 6.86
CA GLY A 68 -21.05 -25.35 5.47
C GLY A 68 -20.70 -24.31 4.39
N VAL A 69 -20.27 -23.11 4.77
CA VAL A 69 -19.82 -22.06 3.84
C VAL A 69 -18.29 -22.00 3.80
N LEU A 70 -17.73 -21.89 2.60
CA LEU A 70 -16.30 -21.69 2.38
C LEU A 70 -15.96 -20.20 2.59
N LEU A 71 -15.13 -19.92 3.58
CA LEU A 71 -14.64 -18.58 3.91
C LEU A 71 -13.11 -18.57 3.91
N SER A 72 -12.50 -17.41 3.67
CA SER A 72 -11.07 -17.24 3.97
C SER A 72 -10.89 -17.05 5.49
N MET A 73 -9.72 -17.41 6.02
CA MET A 73 -9.39 -17.12 7.42
C MET A 73 -9.53 -15.61 7.74
N ALA A 74 -9.22 -14.73 6.78
CA ALA A 74 -9.43 -13.29 6.91
C ALA A 74 -10.90 -12.90 7.09
N ASP A 75 -11.79 -13.49 6.30
CA ASP A 75 -13.24 -13.21 6.39
C ASP A 75 -13.84 -13.82 7.67
N TYR A 76 -13.36 -15.00 8.07
CA TYR A 76 -13.76 -15.61 9.33
C TYR A 76 -13.39 -14.76 10.55
N MET A 77 -12.16 -14.23 10.60
CA MET A 77 -11.77 -13.27 11.65
C MET A 77 -12.66 -12.02 11.62
N GLY A 78 -12.99 -11.50 10.42
CA GLY A 78 -13.90 -10.36 10.28
C GLY A 78 -15.34 -10.62 10.73
N HIS A 79 -15.79 -11.88 10.68
CA HIS A 79 -17.10 -12.32 11.19
C HIS A 79 -17.10 -12.51 12.71
N LEU A 80 -16.04 -13.12 13.26
CA LEU A 80 -15.90 -13.36 14.70
C LEU A 80 -15.75 -12.06 15.51
N TYR A 81 -14.94 -11.13 15.02
CA TYR A 81 -14.65 -9.87 15.72
C TYR A 81 -15.58 -8.75 15.23
N ILE A 82 -16.68 -8.57 15.96
CA ILE A 82 -17.75 -7.62 15.61
C ILE A 82 -17.21 -6.19 15.58
N ARG A 83 -17.38 -5.52 14.43
CA ARG A 83 -17.08 -4.09 14.25
C ARG A 83 -18.39 -3.31 14.11
N THR A 84 -18.82 -2.67 15.19
CA THR A 84 -20.12 -1.97 15.30
C THR A 84 -20.38 -0.91 14.22
N GLY A 85 -19.33 -0.29 13.67
CA GLY A 85 -19.45 0.76 12.65
C GLY A 85 -19.00 0.38 11.24
N THR A 86 -18.56 -0.87 10.99
CA THR A 86 -18.05 -1.29 9.67
C THR A 86 -18.66 -2.63 9.26
N PRO A 87 -19.91 -2.62 8.78
CA PRO A 87 -20.55 -3.83 8.29
C PRO A 87 -19.89 -4.32 6.99
N GLU A 88 -20.12 -5.59 6.66
CA GLU A 88 -19.43 -6.30 5.57
C GLU A 88 -19.61 -5.62 4.20
N TYR A 89 -20.80 -5.11 3.89
CA TYR A 89 -21.11 -4.45 2.63
C TYR A 89 -20.37 -3.12 2.39
N VAL A 90 -19.72 -2.55 3.41
CA VAL A 90 -18.89 -1.34 3.26
C VAL A 90 -17.51 -1.68 2.68
N ARG A 91 -17.13 -2.96 2.63
CA ARG A 91 -15.83 -3.39 2.12
C ARG A 91 -15.75 -3.21 0.60
N LEU A 92 -14.74 -2.46 0.16
CA LEU A 92 -14.35 -2.34 -1.23
C LEU A 92 -13.33 -3.42 -1.56
N ILE A 93 -13.81 -4.62 -1.86
CA ILE A 93 -12.98 -5.78 -2.25
C ILE A 93 -13.41 -6.29 -3.63
N GLU A 94 -12.59 -7.15 -4.23
CA GLU A 94 -12.95 -7.80 -5.49
C GLU A 94 -14.19 -8.69 -5.30
N GLN A 95 -15.27 -8.40 -6.04
CA GLN A 95 -16.49 -9.23 -6.09
C GLN A 95 -16.68 -9.92 -7.46
N GLY A 96 -15.64 -9.84 -8.30
CA GLY A 96 -15.69 -10.25 -9.71
C GLY A 96 -16.48 -9.28 -10.59
N SER A 97 -16.21 -9.30 -11.89
CA SER A 97 -17.05 -8.61 -12.88
C SER A 97 -17.20 -9.47 -14.14
N LEU A 98 -18.21 -9.17 -14.96
CA LEU A 98 -18.38 -9.83 -16.27
C LEU A 98 -17.21 -9.59 -17.24
N ARG A 99 -16.28 -8.69 -16.91
CA ARG A 99 -15.14 -8.30 -17.75
C ARG A 99 -13.79 -8.80 -17.21
N THR A 100 -13.77 -9.47 -16.05
CA THR A 100 -12.52 -9.98 -15.45
C THR A 100 -12.24 -11.40 -15.91
N PHE A 101 -11.02 -11.63 -16.39
CA PHE A 101 -10.47 -12.98 -16.51
C PHE A 101 -9.90 -13.37 -15.14
N GLY A 102 -10.53 -14.36 -14.49
CA GLY A 102 -10.18 -14.77 -13.12
C GLY A 102 -8.71 -15.15 -12.97
N GLY A 103 -8.16 -14.93 -11.77
CA GLY A 103 -6.78 -15.32 -11.42
C GLY A 103 -5.67 -14.34 -11.84
N HIS A 104 -5.95 -13.36 -12.69
CA HIS A 104 -4.96 -12.35 -13.13
C HIS A 104 -5.14 -10.96 -12.51
N THR A 105 -6.18 -10.75 -11.70
CA THR A 105 -6.54 -9.44 -11.14
C THR A 105 -5.44 -8.83 -10.29
N THR A 106 -4.75 -9.63 -9.48
CA THR A 106 -3.62 -9.20 -8.64
C THR A 106 -2.47 -8.61 -9.46
N VAL A 107 -2.12 -9.26 -10.58
CA VAL A 107 -1.03 -8.83 -11.46
C VAL A 107 -1.42 -7.53 -12.17
N ILE A 108 -2.64 -7.46 -12.72
CA ILE A 108 -3.15 -6.27 -13.40
C ILE A 108 -3.20 -5.08 -12.44
N ALA A 109 -3.69 -5.28 -11.22
CA ALA A 109 -3.73 -4.26 -10.19
C ALA A 109 -2.32 -3.79 -9.79
N ALA A 110 -1.34 -4.70 -9.69
CA ALA A 110 0.05 -4.34 -9.36
C ALA A 110 0.70 -3.49 -10.46
N PHE A 111 0.50 -3.82 -11.74
CA PHE A 111 0.98 -3.00 -12.86
C PHE A 111 0.26 -1.65 -12.94
N PHE A 112 -1.05 -1.62 -12.70
CA PHE A 112 -1.79 -0.37 -12.63
C PHE A 112 -1.27 0.53 -11.51
N ALA A 113 -1.07 -0.03 -10.31
CA ALA A 113 -0.49 0.68 -9.17
C ALA A 113 0.91 1.19 -9.49
N ALA A 114 1.75 0.39 -10.16
CA ALA A 114 3.09 0.78 -10.60
C ALA A 114 3.05 1.97 -11.59
N PHE A 115 2.09 2.01 -12.51
CA PHE A 115 1.95 3.14 -13.43
C PHE A 115 1.51 4.41 -12.70
N VAL A 116 0.51 4.30 -11.82
CA VAL A 116 0.01 5.43 -11.03
C VAL A 116 1.08 5.96 -10.08
N SER A 117 1.90 5.10 -9.47
CA SER A 117 2.99 5.52 -8.59
C SER A 117 4.08 6.30 -9.33
N MET A 118 4.37 5.99 -10.59
CA MET A 118 5.28 6.80 -11.42
C MET A 118 4.77 8.24 -11.56
N LEU A 119 3.48 8.42 -11.87
CA LEU A 119 2.86 9.74 -12.02
C LEU A 119 2.82 10.50 -10.68
N MET A 120 2.40 9.81 -9.62
CA MET A 120 2.34 10.40 -8.28
C MET A 120 3.73 10.83 -7.80
N PHE A 121 4.78 10.05 -8.09
CA PHE A 121 6.14 10.44 -7.72
C PHE A 121 6.55 11.77 -8.35
N VAL A 122 6.22 12.00 -9.63
CA VAL A 122 6.52 13.27 -10.31
C VAL A 122 5.80 14.43 -9.63
N VAL A 123 4.50 14.28 -9.35
CA VAL A 123 3.69 15.32 -8.67
C VAL A 123 4.28 15.64 -7.29
N TRP A 124 4.55 14.62 -6.48
CA TRP A 124 5.10 14.79 -5.13
C TRP A 124 6.54 15.32 -5.14
N TRP A 125 7.33 14.98 -6.15
CA TRP A 125 8.67 15.55 -6.32
C TRP A 125 8.61 17.07 -6.53
N TYR A 126 7.72 17.55 -7.41
CA TYR A 126 7.55 18.98 -7.64
C TYR A 126 6.98 19.70 -6.41
N LEU A 127 5.98 19.11 -5.74
CA LEU A 127 5.48 19.65 -4.47
C LEU A 127 6.61 19.73 -3.43
N GLY A 128 7.46 18.71 -3.33
CA GLY A 128 8.63 18.72 -2.46
C GLY A 128 9.58 19.87 -2.77
N LYS A 129 9.81 20.19 -4.06
CA LYS A 129 10.60 21.36 -4.46
C LYS A 129 9.95 22.66 -3.99
N VAL A 130 8.64 22.82 -4.15
CA VAL A 130 7.89 24.02 -3.71
C VAL A 130 7.93 24.19 -2.19
N TYR A 131 7.74 23.12 -1.42
CA TYR A 131 7.83 23.20 0.05
C TYR A 131 9.26 23.51 0.51
N CYS A 132 10.27 22.95 -0.15
CA CYS A 132 11.67 23.27 0.14
C CYS A 132 12.01 24.74 -0.18
N THR A 133 11.45 25.34 -1.25
CA THR A 133 11.67 26.76 -1.53
C THR A 133 10.90 27.66 -0.57
N ALA A 134 9.67 27.32 -0.18
CA ALA A 134 8.93 28.05 0.84
C ALA A 134 9.67 28.05 2.18
N PHE A 135 10.23 26.91 2.59
CA PHE A 135 11.07 26.81 3.78
C PHE A 135 12.36 27.62 3.68
N PHE A 136 13.00 27.63 2.50
CA PHE A 136 14.19 28.46 2.25
C PHE A 136 13.89 29.96 2.34
N TYR A 137 12.71 30.40 1.89
CA TYR A 137 12.26 31.80 2.02
C TYR A 137 11.99 32.20 3.47
N VAL A 138 11.45 31.30 4.31
CA VAL A 138 11.17 31.58 5.73
C VAL A 138 12.44 31.56 6.59
N LYS A 139 13.40 30.66 6.31
CA LYS A 139 14.58 30.42 7.17
C LYS A 139 15.89 31.04 6.65
N GLY A 140 15.93 31.50 5.40
CA GLY A 140 17.13 32.03 4.72
C GLY A 140 18.29 31.01 4.58
N LYS A 141 19.40 31.43 3.94
CA LYS A 141 20.61 30.59 3.72
C LYS A 141 21.23 29.98 4.98
N ARG A 142 20.88 30.46 6.18
CA ARG A 142 21.45 30.05 7.48
C ARG A 142 20.47 29.34 8.42
N GLY A 143 19.24 29.05 7.98
CA GLY A 143 18.31 28.25 8.77
C GLY A 143 17.88 28.88 10.11
N ARG A 144 17.92 30.21 10.24
CA ARG A 144 17.37 30.94 11.39
C ARG A 144 16.09 31.64 10.97
N MET A 145 15.00 31.36 11.69
CA MET A 145 13.73 32.06 11.54
C MET A 145 13.99 33.56 11.76
N LYS A 146 13.50 34.41 10.85
CA LYS A 146 13.39 35.85 11.12
C LYS A 146 12.32 36.09 12.18
#